data_AF-A0A969F4M2-F1
#
_entry.id   AF-A0A969F4M2-F1
#
_cell.length_a   1.000
_cell.length_b   1.000
_cell.length_c   1.000
_cell.angle_alpha   90.00
_cell.angle_beta   90.00
_cell.angle_gamma   90.00
#
_symmetry.space_group_name_H-M   'P 1'
#
loop_
_entity.id
_entity.type
_entity.pdbx_description
1 polymer ?
#
loop_
_entity_poly.entity_id
_entity_poly.type
_entity_poly.pdbx_seq_one_letter_code
_entity_poly.pdbx_strand_id
1 'polypeptide(L)'
;MNTVSVISYARDSFGLTLAAERYGSRLFRNDSRPGGVLQTPNKLKPDAAARLKASWNAAHTGGGQHRVAVLEEGIEWKQIGISPEEAQFLGTREFQAEDVCRWFRVPPHMVGLTSKATSWGSGIEEMTIGFLTYTLQPWLTRWTQAIRRDLILAPNSYFADFVTSALLKGDTEGRYNAYAIGRQWGWLSVNDIRRFENMNPVPNGDAYLQPMNMVEAEAVQDVDVIQVATPAPTIVVGTNGAHYRLLAEEAAGRLVRKERAAISRMIEKAEGETAVREFYANHTGLVAQTMRIPVQVAQDYCDQQVMAALFAGEWPDNDQATIERLADLAIGEI
;
A
#
# COMPACT_ATOMS: atom_id res chain seq x y z
N MET A 1 -4.32 20.90 -0.95
CA MET A 1 -2.84 20.91 -0.97
C MET A 1 -2.42 19.93 -2.07
N ASN A 2 -1.90 20.41 -3.19
CA ASN A 2 -1.52 19.52 -4.30
C ASN A 2 -0.36 18.62 -3.85
N THR A 3 -0.51 17.31 -4.01
CA THR A 3 0.56 16.34 -3.72
C THR A 3 1.67 16.48 -4.75
N VAL A 4 2.92 16.51 -4.30
CA VAL A 4 4.10 16.59 -5.17
C VAL A 4 4.67 15.19 -5.34
N SER A 5 4.91 14.79 -6.59
CA SER A 5 5.60 13.53 -6.89
C SER A 5 7.05 13.58 -6.43
N VAL A 6 7.57 12.47 -5.89
CA VAL A 6 8.99 12.32 -5.52
C VAL A 6 9.89 12.65 -6.72
N ILE A 7 9.49 12.25 -7.93
CA ILE A 7 10.24 12.52 -9.16
C ILE A 7 10.31 14.02 -9.46
N SER A 8 9.20 14.73 -9.29
CA SER A 8 9.16 16.18 -9.52
C SER A 8 10.04 16.94 -8.53
N TYR A 9 10.07 16.48 -7.28
CA TYR A 9 10.86 17.09 -6.21
C TYR A 9 12.37 16.76 -6.34
N ALA A 10 12.70 15.53 -6.74
CA ALA A 10 14.06 15.02 -6.90
C ALA A 10 14.67 15.27 -8.30
N ARG A 11 14.02 16.07 -9.16
CA ARG A 11 14.35 16.18 -10.59
C ARG A 11 15.82 16.52 -10.87
N ASP A 12 16.44 17.35 -10.03
CA ASP A 12 17.82 17.82 -10.24
C ASP A 12 18.83 16.71 -9.90
N SER A 13 18.56 15.93 -8.84
CA SER A 13 19.34 14.75 -8.47
C SER A 13 19.28 13.68 -9.58
N PHE A 14 18.07 13.36 -10.07
CA PHE A 14 17.92 12.40 -11.18
C PHE A 14 18.52 12.91 -12.49
N GLY A 15 18.43 14.21 -12.76
CA GLY A 15 19.09 14.86 -13.90
C GLY A 15 20.60 14.71 -13.86
N LEU A 16 21.21 14.90 -12.69
CA LEU A 16 22.65 14.71 -12.48
C LEU A 16 23.07 13.26 -12.71
N THR A 17 22.34 12.30 -12.14
CA THR A 17 22.60 10.86 -12.34
C THR A 17 22.53 10.48 -13.82
N LEU A 18 21.50 10.93 -14.54
CA LEU A 18 21.36 10.66 -15.97
C LEU A 18 22.49 11.29 -16.80
N ALA A 19 22.94 12.49 -16.44
CA ALA A 19 24.05 13.15 -17.11
C ALA A 19 25.37 12.39 -16.89
N ALA A 20 25.64 11.92 -15.67
CA ALA A 20 26.82 11.14 -15.35
C ALA A 20 26.82 9.77 -16.04
N GLU A 21 25.68 9.09 -16.11
CA GLU A 21 25.53 7.84 -16.89
C GLU A 21 25.84 8.06 -18.37
N ARG A 22 25.33 9.14 -18.97
CA ARG A 22 25.61 9.51 -20.35
C ARG A 22 27.09 9.85 -20.56
N TYR A 23 27.71 10.55 -19.61
CA TYR A 23 29.14 10.83 -19.63
C TYR A 23 29.95 9.54 -19.60
N GLY A 24 29.66 8.62 -18.67
CA GLY A 24 30.31 7.32 -18.58
C GLY A 24 30.13 6.49 -19.85
N SER A 25 28.91 6.41 -20.36
CA SER A 25 28.62 5.71 -21.62
C SER A 25 29.46 6.26 -22.77
N ARG A 26 29.59 7.60 -22.90
CA ARG A 26 30.46 8.20 -23.92
C ARG A 26 31.93 7.93 -23.65
N LEU A 27 32.37 8.04 -22.40
CA LEU A 27 33.75 7.78 -22.00
C LEU A 27 34.19 6.37 -22.40
N PHE A 28 33.38 5.36 -22.06
CA PHE A 28 33.67 3.95 -22.36
C PHE A 28 33.40 3.56 -23.81
N ARG A 29 32.35 4.13 -24.46
CA ARG A 29 32.05 3.87 -25.87
C ARG A 29 33.15 4.36 -26.79
N ASN A 30 33.73 5.50 -26.44
CA ASN A 30 34.56 6.25 -27.38
C ASN A 30 36.04 5.90 -27.24
N ASP A 31 36.41 4.94 -26.36
CA ASP A 31 37.76 4.44 -26.07
C ASP A 31 38.81 5.57 -26.17
N SER A 32 38.44 6.76 -25.66
CA SER A 32 39.07 8.02 -26.07
C SER A 32 40.39 8.27 -25.34
N ARG A 33 40.83 7.29 -24.57
CA ARG A 33 42.19 7.21 -24.06
C ARG A 33 42.90 6.18 -24.92
N PRO A 34 43.98 6.56 -25.61
CA PRO A 34 44.91 5.55 -26.10
C PRO A 34 45.22 4.63 -24.91
N GLY A 35 44.97 3.32 -25.03
CA GLY A 35 45.36 2.35 -23.98
C GLY A 35 46.87 2.43 -23.62
N GLY A 36 47.61 3.20 -24.42
CA GLY A 36 48.96 3.66 -24.23
C GLY A 36 49.36 4.60 -25.37
N VAL A 37 50.47 5.29 -25.18
CA VAL A 37 51.04 6.16 -26.22
C VAL A 37 52.26 5.46 -26.81
N LEU A 38 52.36 5.49 -28.14
CA LEU A 38 53.57 5.08 -28.86
C LEU A 38 54.56 6.24 -28.83
N GLN A 39 55.63 6.11 -28.06
CA GLN A 39 56.67 7.13 -27.96
C GLN A 39 57.85 6.77 -28.86
N THR A 40 58.30 7.73 -29.67
CA THR A 40 59.46 7.57 -30.56
C THR A 40 60.49 8.66 -30.26
N PRO A 41 61.79 8.35 -30.08
CA PRO A 41 62.81 9.36 -29.83
C PRO A 41 63.16 10.20 -31.08
N ASN A 42 62.87 9.70 -32.28
CA ASN A 42 63.15 10.36 -33.56
C ASN A 42 61.92 11.04 -34.16
N LYS A 43 62.11 12.15 -34.90
CA LYS A 43 61.04 12.81 -35.67
C LYS A 43 60.59 11.93 -36.84
N LEU A 44 59.35 11.46 -36.80
CA LEU A 44 58.72 10.72 -37.90
C LEU A 44 58.38 11.65 -39.07
N LYS A 45 58.61 11.18 -40.31
CA LYS A 45 58.07 11.81 -41.51
C LYS A 45 56.53 11.61 -41.58
N PRO A 46 55.77 12.53 -42.21
CA PRO A 46 54.30 12.46 -42.25
C PRO A 46 53.76 11.11 -42.77
N ASP A 47 54.38 10.55 -43.81
CA ASP A 47 53.99 9.24 -44.38
C ASP A 47 54.24 8.07 -43.43
N ALA A 48 55.33 8.11 -42.65
CA ALA A 48 55.66 7.06 -41.69
C ALA A 48 54.68 7.08 -40.50
N ALA A 49 54.30 8.27 -40.02
CA ALA A 49 53.29 8.43 -38.98
C ALA A 49 51.91 7.93 -39.43
N ALA A 50 51.52 8.19 -40.68
CA ALA A 50 50.26 7.70 -41.25
C ALA A 50 50.22 6.18 -41.35
N ARG A 51 51.31 5.55 -41.82
CA ARG A 51 51.45 4.08 -41.89
C ARG A 51 51.43 3.43 -40.51
N LEU A 52 52.13 4.01 -39.54
CA LEU A 52 52.15 3.51 -38.16
C LEU A 52 50.75 3.55 -37.54
N LYS A 53 50.03 4.66 -37.72
CA LYS A 53 48.64 4.81 -37.24
C LYS A 53 47.69 3.81 -37.91
N ALA A 54 47.82 3.61 -39.22
CA ALA A 54 46.99 2.66 -39.97
C ALA A 54 47.26 1.20 -39.54
N SER A 55 48.53 0.82 -39.39
CA SER A 55 48.94 -0.50 -38.90
C SER A 55 48.46 -0.75 -37.47
N TRP A 56 48.62 0.25 -36.59
CA TRP A 56 48.15 0.20 -35.21
C TRP A 56 46.63 0.00 -35.12
N ASN A 57 45.86 0.81 -35.83
CA ASN A 57 44.40 0.69 -35.86
C ASN A 57 43.95 -0.65 -36.46
N ALA A 58 44.60 -1.13 -37.52
CA ALA A 58 44.28 -2.45 -38.10
C ALA A 58 44.53 -3.61 -37.12
N ALA A 59 45.52 -3.46 -36.24
CA ALA A 59 45.84 -4.46 -35.22
C ALA A 59 44.97 -4.35 -33.95
N HIS A 60 44.50 -3.15 -33.57
CA HIS A 60 43.85 -2.90 -32.27
C HIS A 60 42.34 -2.54 -32.34
N THR A 61 41.74 -2.37 -33.51
CA THR A 61 40.29 -2.05 -33.63
C THR A 61 39.49 -3.25 -34.17
N GLY A 62 38.27 -3.46 -33.66
CA GLY A 62 37.38 -4.56 -34.08
C GLY A 62 37.79 -5.93 -33.54
N GLY A 63 37.55 -7.01 -34.29
CA GLY A 63 37.86 -8.40 -33.88
C GLY A 63 39.37 -8.74 -33.74
N GLY A 64 40.25 -7.73 -33.78
CA GLY A 64 41.69 -7.85 -33.57
C GLY A 64 42.19 -7.44 -32.18
N GLN A 65 41.29 -7.04 -31.27
CA GLN A 65 41.55 -6.37 -29.98
C GLN A 65 42.55 -7.01 -28.99
N HIS A 66 43.14 -8.16 -29.33
CA HIS A 66 44.12 -8.89 -28.50
C HIS A 66 45.35 -9.39 -29.28
N ARG A 67 45.61 -8.87 -30.50
CA ARG A 67 46.81 -9.25 -31.25
C ARG A 67 48.03 -8.51 -30.72
N VAL A 68 49.14 -9.23 -30.57
CA VAL A 68 50.44 -8.66 -30.20
C VAL A 68 50.91 -7.74 -31.34
N ALA A 69 50.99 -6.43 -31.08
CA ALA A 69 51.54 -5.48 -32.03
C ALA A 69 53.07 -5.52 -31.99
N VAL A 70 53.69 -5.71 -33.16
CA VAL A 70 55.14 -5.60 -33.34
C VAL A 70 55.46 -4.13 -33.59
N LEU A 71 56.30 -3.55 -32.74
CA LEU A 71 56.73 -2.15 -32.83
C LEU A 71 58.09 -2.08 -33.55
N GLU A 72 58.19 -1.22 -34.57
CA GLU A 72 59.43 -1.00 -35.31
C GLU A 72 60.38 -0.03 -34.57
N GLU A 73 61.69 -0.13 -34.83
CA GLU A 73 62.78 0.81 -34.44
C GLU A 73 62.53 1.75 -33.24
N GLY A 74 62.66 1.22 -32.02
CA GLY A 74 62.74 2.04 -30.79
C GLY A 74 61.43 2.71 -30.36
N ILE A 75 60.30 2.27 -30.91
CA ILE A 75 58.97 2.69 -30.47
C ILE A 75 58.61 1.94 -29.17
N GLU A 76 58.40 2.69 -28.10
CA GLU A 76 57.97 2.14 -26.81
C GLU A 76 56.47 2.33 -26.61
N TRP A 77 55.79 1.29 -26.15
CA TRP A 77 54.42 1.38 -25.66
C TRP A 77 54.41 1.75 -24.19
N LYS A 78 53.89 2.94 -23.87
CA LYS A 78 53.59 3.31 -22.49
C LYS A 78 52.13 3.09 -22.22
N GLN A 79 51.81 2.00 -21.52
CA GLN A 79 50.45 1.73 -21.06
C GLN A 79 49.99 2.85 -20.13
N ILE A 80 48.86 3.47 -20.46
CA ILE A 80 48.19 4.39 -19.55
C ILE A 80 47.32 3.50 -18.65
N GLY A 81 47.69 3.37 -17.38
CA GLY A 81 46.89 2.62 -16.39
C GLY A 81 45.52 3.27 -16.15
N ILE A 82 44.66 2.59 -15.38
CA ILE A 82 43.37 3.14 -14.95
C ILE A 82 43.61 4.50 -14.32
N SER A 83 43.01 5.54 -14.91
CA SER A 83 43.23 6.90 -14.42
C SER A 83 42.51 7.08 -13.07
N PRO A 84 43.04 7.88 -12.13
CA PRO A 84 42.34 8.22 -10.89
C PRO A 84 40.92 8.73 -11.11
N GLU A 85 40.65 9.38 -12.25
CA GLU A 85 39.32 9.86 -12.65
C GLU A 85 38.33 8.71 -12.90
N GLU A 86 38.78 7.57 -13.42
CA GLU A 86 37.91 6.39 -13.67
C GLU A 86 37.54 5.68 -12.37
N ALA A 87 38.49 5.55 -11.44
CA ALA A 87 38.20 5.05 -10.10
C ALA A 87 37.22 5.96 -9.36
N GLN A 88 37.36 7.29 -9.52
CA GLN A 88 36.43 8.27 -8.93
C GLN A 88 35.05 8.28 -9.63
N PHE A 89 34.99 7.94 -10.91
CA PHE A 89 33.73 7.77 -11.63
C PHE A 89 32.91 6.59 -11.09
N LEU A 90 33.55 5.47 -10.75
CA LEU A 90 32.88 4.33 -10.13
C LEU A 90 32.23 4.70 -8.79
N GLY A 91 32.97 5.40 -7.93
CA GLY A 91 32.44 5.92 -6.66
C GLY A 91 31.29 6.92 -6.86
N THR A 92 31.33 7.71 -7.94
CA THR A 92 30.24 8.63 -8.30
C THR A 92 28.97 7.87 -8.69
N ARG A 93 29.08 6.77 -9.45
CA ARG A 93 27.94 5.91 -9.80
C ARG A 93 27.31 5.24 -8.59
N GLU A 94 28.13 4.74 -7.67
CA GLU A 94 27.66 4.13 -6.44
C GLU A 94 26.90 5.15 -5.56
N PHE A 95 27.47 6.34 -5.38
CA PHE A 95 26.81 7.42 -4.65
C PHE A 95 25.50 7.85 -5.29
N GLN A 96 25.44 7.93 -6.62
CA GLN A 96 24.20 8.26 -7.34
C GLN A 96 23.10 7.21 -7.14
N ALA A 97 23.47 5.93 -7.13
CA ALA A 97 22.52 4.87 -6.86
C ALA A 97 21.99 4.93 -5.41
N GLU A 98 22.85 5.26 -4.45
CA GLU A 98 22.45 5.54 -3.06
C GLU A 98 21.55 6.78 -2.94
N ASP A 99 21.81 7.85 -3.69
CA ASP A 99 20.99 9.06 -3.69
C ASP A 99 19.58 8.80 -4.23
N VAL A 100 19.45 7.98 -5.27
CA VAL A 100 18.14 7.51 -5.77
C VAL A 100 17.41 6.72 -4.69
N CYS A 101 18.10 5.79 -4.02
CA CYS A 101 17.54 5.00 -2.92
C CYS A 101 17.03 5.89 -1.77
N ARG A 102 17.77 6.97 -1.45
CA ARG A 102 17.42 7.94 -0.41
C ARG A 102 16.11 8.66 -0.69
N TRP A 103 15.84 9.06 -1.94
CA TRP A 103 14.58 9.72 -2.30
C TRP A 103 13.34 8.84 -2.05
N PHE A 104 13.47 7.54 -2.30
CA PHE A 104 12.41 6.57 -2.06
C PHE A 104 12.43 5.96 -0.65
N ARG A 105 13.43 6.31 0.17
CA ARG A 105 13.70 5.71 1.48
C ARG A 105 13.86 4.18 1.39
N VAL A 106 14.34 3.67 0.27
CA VAL A 106 14.61 2.24 0.10
C VAL A 106 16.05 1.98 0.55
N PRO A 107 16.31 1.02 1.45
CA PRO A 107 17.68 0.67 1.80
C PRO A 107 18.47 0.14 0.59
N PRO A 108 19.76 0.52 0.44
CA PRO A 108 20.56 0.11 -0.72
C PRO A 108 20.66 -1.40 -0.95
N HIS A 109 20.74 -2.19 0.14
CA HIS A 109 20.84 -3.65 0.05
C HIS A 109 19.61 -4.30 -0.62
N MET A 110 18.42 -3.68 -0.52
CA MET A 110 17.20 -4.18 -1.18
C MET A 110 17.22 -3.99 -2.70
N VAL A 111 18.08 -3.09 -3.21
CA VAL A 111 18.30 -2.83 -4.64
C VAL A 111 19.54 -3.58 -5.15
N GLY A 112 20.17 -4.42 -4.32
CA GLY A 112 21.37 -5.18 -4.66
C GLY A 112 22.68 -4.40 -4.47
N LEU A 113 22.65 -3.22 -3.86
CA LEU A 113 23.84 -2.45 -3.50
C LEU A 113 24.34 -2.91 -2.12
N THR A 114 25.20 -3.92 -2.11
CA THR A 114 25.73 -4.56 -0.90
C THR A 114 27.16 -4.17 -0.54
N SER A 115 27.75 -3.23 -1.27
CA SER A 115 29.17 -2.80 -1.16
C SER A 115 29.61 -2.39 0.25
N LYS A 116 28.68 -1.91 1.09
CA LYS A 116 28.96 -1.44 2.46
C LYS A 116 28.29 -2.26 3.57
N ALA A 117 27.52 -3.30 3.21
CA ALA A 117 26.80 -4.13 4.17
C ALA A 117 27.59 -5.39 4.52
N THR A 118 28.42 -5.30 5.55
CA THR A 118 29.29 -6.40 6.02
C THR A 118 28.54 -7.46 6.85
N SER A 119 27.30 -7.18 7.27
CA SER A 119 26.54 -8.03 8.20
C SER A 119 25.48 -8.86 7.48
N TRP A 120 25.90 -9.94 6.83
CA TRP A 120 24.99 -11.00 6.39
C TRP A 120 24.53 -11.82 7.61
N GLY A 121 23.24 -11.75 7.94
CA GLY A 121 22.63 -12.51 9.05
C GLY A 121 21.81 -11.63 9.99
N SER A 122 22.36 -11.30 11.17
CA SER A 122 21.62 -10.61 12.24
C SER A 122 21.19 -9.17 11.92
N GLY A 123 21.93 -8.45 11.07
CA GLY A 123 21.59 -7.06 10.71
C GLY A 123 20.52 -6.94 9.63
N ILE A 124 20.30 -7.97 8.81
CA ILE A 124 19.34 -7.91 7.68
C ILE A 124 17.91 -7.83 8.19
N GLU A 125 17.61 -8.52 9.28
CA GLU A 125 16.29 -8.49 9.91
C GLU A 125 15.99 -7.11 10.50
N GLU A 126 16.92 -6.54 11.25
CA GLU A 126 16.80 -5.18 11.80
C GLU A 126 16.68 -4.13 10.68
N MET A 127 17.41 -4.31 9.57
CA MET A 127 17.26 -3.48 8.37
C MET A 127 15.89 -3.64 7.71
N THR A 128 15.32 -4.85 7.70
CA THR A 128 13.98 -5.13 7.17
C THR A 128 12.90 -4.49 8.05
N ILE A 129 13.06 -4.57 9.37
CA ILE A 129 12.20 -3.87 10.35
C ILE A 129 12.28 -2.36 10.14
N GLY A 130 13.50 -1.82 9.94
CA GLY A 130 13.72 -0.41 9.61
C GLY A 130 13.00 0.02 8.33
N PHE A 131 13.10 -0.78 7.26
CA PHE A 131 12.37 -0.52 6.01
C PHE A 131 10.85 -0.51 6.20
N LEU A 132 10.33 -1.50 6.94
CA LEU A 132 8.90 -1.57 7.23
C LEU A 132 8.45 -0.31 8.00
N THR A 133 9.19 0.07 9.04
CA THR A 133 8.83 1.14 9.96
C THR A 133 8.94 2.53 9.32
N TYR A 134 10.05 2.83 8.67
CA TYR A 134 10.37 4.19 8.21
C TYR A 134 9.92 4.48 6.77
N THR A 135 9.66 3.43 5.99
CA THR A 135 9.32 3.56 4.57
C THR A 135 7.93 3.07 4.28
N LEU A 136 7.58 1.82 4.59
CA LEU A 136 6.28 1.25 4.22
C LEU A 136 5.14 1.73 5.13
N GLN A 137 5.31 1.74 6.46
CA GLN A 137 4.25 2.05 7.42
C GLN A 137 3.52 3.37 7.13
N PRO A 138 4.19 4.48 6.76
CA PRO A 138 3.49 5.71 6.38
C PRO A 138 2.60 5.55 5.14
N TRP A 139 3.01 4.75 4.14
CA TRP A 139 2.20 4.48 2.95
C TRP A 139 1.01 3.59 3.26
N LEU A 140 1.24 2.51 4.00
CA LEU A 140 0.18 1.59 4.43
C LEU A 140 -0.87 2.36 5.24
N THR A 141 -0.45 3.21 6.16
CA THR A 141 -1.35 4.06 6.95
C THR A 141 -2.19 4.99 6.07
N ARG A 142 -1.57 5.64 5.06
CA ARG A 142 -2.30 6.49 4.11
C ARG A 142 -3.33 5.70 3.31
N TRP A 143 -3.00 4.50 2.85
CA TRP A 143 -3.92 3.63 2.13
C TRP A 143 -5.04 3.14 3.03
N THR A 144 -4.74 2.70 4.25
CA THR A 144 -5.75 2.32 5.25
C THR A 144 -6.72 3.46 5.54
N GLN A 145 -6.21 4.69 5.72
CA GLN A 145 -7.05 5.88 5.91
C GLN A 145 -7.94 6.17 4.70
N ALA A 146 -7.40 6.04 3.49
CA ALA A 146 -8.18 6.22 2.26
C ALA A 146 -9.26 5.15 2.11
N ILE A 147 -8.94 3.87 2.34
CA ILE A 147 -9.90 2.76 2.32
C ILE A 147 -10.98 2.98 3.38
N ARG A 148 -10.60 3.38 4.60
CA ARG A 148 -11.55 3.66 5.68
C ARG A 148 -12.50 4.80 5.33
N ARG A 149 -12.02 5.85 4.66
CA ARG A 149 -12.82 7.00 4.25
C ARG A 149 -13.75 6.68 3.08
N ASP A 150 -13.24 5.97 2.07
CA ASP A 150 -13.90 5.88 0.76
C ASP A 150 -14.66 4.56 0.55
N LEU A 151 -14.26 3.47 1.24
CA LEU A 151 -14.77 2.12 0.99
C LEU A 151 -15.50 1.50 2.19
N ILE A 152 -15.19 1.93 3.42
CA ILE A 152 -15.80 1.39 4.64
C ILE A 152 -16.97 2.25 5.10
N LEU A 153 -18.19 1.81 4.79
CA LEU A 153 -19.45 2.48 5.16
C LEU A 153 -19.81 2.28 6.65
N ALA A 154 -19.36 1.18 7.26
CA ALA A 154 -19.59 0.85 8.67
C ALA A 154 -18.25 0.80 9.44
N PRO A 155 -17.65 1.96 9.78
CA PRO A 155 -16.30 2.04 10.35
C PRO A 155 -16.17 1.46 11.76
N ASN A 156 -17.29 1.18 12.43
CA ASN A 156 -17.33 0.54 13.75
C ASN A 156 -17.43 -0.99 13.66
N SER A 157 -17.71 -1.53 12.47
CA SER A 157 -17.86 -2.97 12.24
C SER A 157 -16.73 -3.54 11.40
N TYR A 158 -16.15 -2.73 10.52
CA TYR A 158 -15.08 -3.14 9.62
C TYR A 158 -13.91 -2.16 9.69
N PHE A 159 -12.72 -2.72 9.62
CA PHE A 159 -11.48 -1.98 9.46
C PHE A 159 -10.67 -2.62 8.33
N ALA A 160 -9.85 -1.80 7.67
CA ALA A 160 -8.84 -2.29 6.74
C ALA A 160 -7.50 -2.27 7.44
N ASP A 161 -6.73 -3.35 7.32
CA ASP A 161 -5.37 -3.40 7.81
C ASP A 161 -4.49 -4.19 6.85
N PHE A 162 -3.19 -3.90 6.87
CA PHE A 162 -2.20 -4.59 6.05
C PHE A 162 -1.39 -5.53 6.91
N VAL A 163 -1.33 -6.81 6.51
CA VAL A 163 -0.54 -7.83 7.20
C VAL A 163 0.94 -7.64 6.89
N THR A 164 1.63 -6.85 7.70
CA THR A 164 3.07 -6.59 7.58
C THR A 164 3.90 -7.71 8.21
N SER A 165 3.32 -8.51 9.11
CA SER A 165 3.94 -9.68 9.71
C SER A 165 4.37 -10.73 8.68
N ALA A 166 3.73 -10.76 7.50
CA ALA A 166 4.14 -11.61 6.38
C ALA A 166 5.52 -11.21 5.81
N LEU A 167 5.88 -9.93 5.86
CA LEU A 167 7.20 -9.43 5.46
C LEU A 167 8.28 -9.82 6.49
N LEU A 168 7.88 -9.93 7.76
CA LEU A 168 8.70 -10.38 8.89
C LEU A 168 8.64 -11.90 9.10
N LYS A 169 7.97 -12.65 8.22
CA LYS A 169 7.70 -14.09 8.42
C LYS A 169 8.95 -14.97 8.45
N GLY A 170 10.10 -14.42 8.07
CA GLY A 170 11.42 -15.04 8.24
C GLY A 170 11.75 -15.42 9.68
N ASP A 171 11.27 -14.67 10.68
CA ASP A 171 11.42 -15.01 12.11
C ASP A 171 10.09 -15.49 12.71
N THR A 172 9.69 -16.71 12.32
CA THR A 172 8.52 -17.36 12.93
C THR A 172 8.79 -17.75 14.39
N GLU A 173 10.06 -17.93 14.76
CA GLU A 173 10.47 -18.30 16.12
C GLU A 173 10.29 -17.15 17.11
N GLY A 174 10.86 -15.97 16.85
CA GLY A 174 10.69 -14.81 17.72
C GLY A 174 9.22 -14.34 17.80
N ARG A 175 8.46 -14.45 16.71
CA ARG A 175 7.01 -14.17 16.73
C ARG A 175 6.25 -15.11 17.66
N TYR A 176 6.45 -16.43 17.55
CA TYR A 176 5.78 -17.38 18.43
C TYR A 176 6.28 -17.31 19.87
N ASN A 177 7.55 -17.00 20.09
CA ASN A 177 8.08 -16.73 21.42
C ASN A 177 7.44 -15.48 22.05
N ALA A 178 7.24 -14.41 21.29
CA ALA A 178 6.54 -13.21 21.78
C ALA A 178 5.09 -13.53 22.19
N TYR A 179 4.36 -14.32 21.40
CA TYR A 179 3.01 -14.77 21.76
C TYR A 179 3.00 -15.70 22.98
N ALA A 180 3.99 -16.59 23.10
CA ALA A 180 4.14 -17.45 24.27
C ALA A 180 4.36 -16.64 25.55
N ILE A 181 5.23 -15.63 25.51
CA ILE A 181 5.46 -14.68 26.61
C ILE A 181 4.18 -13.93 26.94
N GLY A 182 3.49 -13.40 25.92
CA GLY A 182 2.21 -12.69 26.11
C GLY A 182 1.13 -13.52 26.77
N ARG A 183 1.04 -14.78 26.37
CA ARG A 183 0.08 -15.76 26.92
C ARG A 183 0.45 -16.17 28.34
N GLN A 184 1.74 -16.40 28.60
CA GLN A 184 2.27 -16.78 29.91
C GLN A 184 2.04 -15.70 30.97
N TRP A 185 2.24 -14.43 30.60
CA TRP A 185 2.03 -13.29 31.50
C TRP A 185 0.60 -12.79 31.55
N GLY A 186 -0.30 -13.35 30.74
CA GLY A 186 -1.73 -13.11 30.87
C GLY A 186 -2.27 -11.85 30.21
N TRP A 187 -1.48 -11.14 29.40
CA TRP A 187 -1.95 -9.92 28.72
C TRP A 187 -2.36 -10.17 27.26
N LEU A 188 -2.19 -11.39 26.75
CA LEU A 188 -2.70 -11.81 25.44
C LEU A 188 -3.67 -13.01 25.53
N SER A 189 -4.86 -12.84 24.95
CA SER A 189 -5.83 -13.91 24.77
C SER A 189 -5.53 -14.79 23.53
N VAL A 190 -6.14 -15.98 23.39
CA VAL A 190 -6.01 -16.79 22.15
C VAL A 190 -6.62 -16.04 20.98
N ASN A 191 -7.75 -15.36 21.21
CA ASN A 191 -8.41 -14.57 20.18
C ASN A 191 -7.63 -13.30 19.83
N ASP A 192 -6.87 -12.71 20.76
CA ASP A 192 -5.96 -11.59 20.46
C ASP A 192 -4.85 -12.02 19.50
N ILE A 193 -4.21 -13.17 19.77
CA ILE A 193 -3.20 -13.74 18.88
C ILE A 193 -3.80 -14.07 17.50
N ARG A 194 -5.00 -14.66 17.47
CA ARG A 194 -5.70 -14.94 16.21
C ARG A 194 -6.06 -13.68 15.43
N ARG A 195 -6.45 -12.59 16.09
CA ARG A 195 -6.67 -11.29 15.45
C ARG A 195 -5.38 -10.77 14.82
N PHE A 196 -4.24 -10.86 15.51
CA PHE A 196 -2.95 -10.47 14.93
C PHE A 196 -2.54 -11.32 13.73
N GLU A 197 -2.92 -12.60 13.72
CA GLU A 197 -2.69 -13.53 12.61
C GLU A 197 -3.83 -13.53 11.57
N ASN A 198 -4.81 -12.62 11.67
CA ASN A 198 -6.01 -12.55 10.81
C ASN A 198 -6.77 -13.88 10.65
N MET A 199 -6.87 -14.62 11.74
CA MET A 199 -7.66 -15.84 11.85
C MET A 199 -8.98 -15.56 12.57
N ASN A 200 -10.01 -16.33 12.23
CA ASN A 200 -11.31 -16.24 12.87
C ASN A 200 -11.21 -16.56 14.39
N PRO A 201 -11.96 -15.85 15.25
CA PRO A 201 -11.99 -16.14 16.67
C PRO A 201 -12.57 -17.54 16.92
N VAL A 202 -12.20 -18.14 18.04
CA VAL A 202 -12.80 -19.40 18.51
C VAL A 202 -13.61 -19.19 19.79
N PRO A 203 -14.59 -20.07 20.05
CA PRO A 203 -15.28 -20.12 21.34
C PRO A 203 -14.28 -20.27 22.49
N ASN A 204 -14.50 -19.52 23.57
CA ASN A 204 -13.64 -19.50 24.78
C ASN A 204 -12.20 -19.00 24.55
N GLY A 205 -11.93 -18.30 23.44
CA GLY A 205 -10.60 -17.80 23.12
C GLY A 205 -10.20 -16.49 23.84
N ASP A 206 -11.13 -15.82 24.51
CA ASP A 206 -10.91 -14.52 25.19
C ASP A 206 -10.45 -14.65 26.65
N ALA A 207 -10.18 -15.88 27.12
CA ALA A 207 -9.68 -16.11 28.48
C ALA A 207 -8.21 -15.69 28.61
N TYR A 208 -7.92 -14.81 29.56
CA TYR A 208 -6.57 -14.41 29.97
C TYR A 208 -6.05 -15.35 31.08
N LEU A 209 -4.76 -15.68 31.04
CA LEU A 209 -4.13 -16.55 32.04
C LEU A 209 -3.59 -15.70 33.19
N GLN A 210 -3.66 -16.19 34.42
CA GLN A 210 -2.95 -15.58 35.54
C GLN A 210 -1.84 -16.54 35.99
N PRO A 211 -0.56 -16.09 36.03
CA PRO A 211 0.51 -16.95 36.50
C PRO A 211 0.33 -17.23 38.00
N MET A 212 0.14 -18.51 38.37
CA MET A 212 -0.09 -18.97 39.74
C MET A 212 1.08 -18.69 40.72
N ASN A 213 2.24 -18.27 40.23
CA ASN A 213 3.46 -18.11 41.03
C ASN A 213 3.76 -16.64 41.42
N MET A 214 2.87 -15.69 41.12
CA MET A 214 3.06 -14.28 41.50
C MET A 214 2.14 -13.94 42.68
N VAL A 215 2.64 -14.17 43.89
CA VAL A 215 2.04 -13.65 45.14
C VAL A 215 2.80 -12.38 45.52
N GLU A 216 2.09 -11.31 45.87
CA GLU A 216 2.72 -10.13 46.46
C GLU A 216 3.30 -10.49 47.84
N ALA A 217 4.48 -9.95 48.19
CA ALA A 217 5.24 -10.33 49.38
C ALA A 217 4.59 -9.95 50.72
N GLU A 218 3.37 -9.41 50.74
CA GLU A 218 2.61 -9.05 51.94
C GLU A 218 1.10 -9.15 51.66
N ALA A 219 0.53 -10.35 51.72
CA ALA A 219 -0.82 -10.63 52.25
C ALA A 219 -1.22 -12.08 51.95
N VAL A 220 -0.94 -12.97 52.90
CA VAL A 220 -1.82 -14.13 53.13
C VAL A 220 -2.84 -13.68 54.16
N GLN A 221 -4.02 -13.28 53.69
CA GLN A 221 -5.24 -13.32 54.49
C GLN A 221 -6.38 -13.81 53.61
N ASP A 222 -7.15 -14.74 54.17
CA ASP A 222 -8.23 -15.48 53.54
C ASP A 222 -9.14 -14.57 52.71
N VAL A 223 -9.31 -14.91 51.43
CA VAL A 223 -10.28 -14.25 50.58
C VAL A 223 -11.50 -15.15 50.45
N ASP A 224 -12.49 -14.89 51.29
CA ASP A 224 -13.88 -15.23 50.97
C ASP A 224 -14.21 -14.61 49.61
N VAL A 225 -14.60 -15.45 48.66
CA VAL A 225 -15.02 -15.03 47.32
C VAL A 225 -16.35 -14.29 47.44
N ILE A 226 -16.29 -12.98 47.68
CA ILE A 226 -17.41 -12.09 47.39
C ILE A 226 -17.34 -11.78 45.90
N GLN A 227 -18.23 -12.40 45.12
CA GLN A 227 -18.52 -11.94 43.77
C GLN A 227 -19.16 -10.55 43.85
N VAL A 228 -18.33 -9.50 43.80
CA VAL A 228 -18.80 -8.17 43.43
C VAL A 228 -18.93 -8.17 41.91
N ALA A 229 -20.14 -8.39 41.42
CA ALA A 229 -20.47 -8.08 40.05
C ALA A 229 -20.20 -6.59 39.82
N THR A 230 -19.09 -6.26 39.18
CA THR A 230 -18.88 -4.92 38.65
C THR A 230 -19.84 -4.82 37.47
N PRO A 231 -20.86 -3.95 37.48
CA PRO A 231 -21.66 -3.74 36.29
C PRO A 231 -20.69 -3.27 35.19
N ALA A 232 -20.76 -3.92 34.03
CA ALA A 232 -20.05 -3.48 32.84
C ALA A 232 -20.25 -1.97 32.67
N PRO A 233 -19.24 -1.21 32.22
CA PRO A 233 -19.44 0.20 31.94
C PRO A 233 -20.62 0.31 30.98
N THR A 234 -21.71 0.92 31.44
CA THR A 234 -22.80 1.33 30.57
C THR A 234 -22.15 2.28 29.56
N ILE A 235 -21.93 1.77 28.35
CA ILE A 235 -21.58 2.61 27.21
C ILE A 235 -22.77 3.54 27.05
N VAL A 236 -22.61 4.79 27.49
CA VAL A 236 -23.54 5.85 27.12
C VAL A 236 -23.35 6.01 25.62
N VAL A 237 -24.25 5.39 24.85
CA VAL A 237 -24.33 5.53 23.39
C VAL A 237 -24.52 7.01 23.12
N GLY A 238 -23.42 7.69 22.80
CA GLY A 238 -23.48 9.04 22.25
C GLY A 238 -24.39 9.00 21.02
N THR A 239 -25.39 9.87 21.01
CA THR A 239 -26.45 9.98 20.00
C THR A 239 -25.87 10.35 18.63
N ASN A 240 -25.30 9.37 17.94
CA ASN A 240 -24.99 9.45 16.50
C ASN A 240 -26.25 9.38 15.61
N GLY A 241 -27.45 9.49 16.19
CA GLY A 241 -28.73 9.39 15.48
C GLY A 241 -28.84 10.35 14.29
N ALA A 242 -28.27 11.56 14.41
CA ALA A 242 -28.26 12.52 13.31
C ALA A 242 -27.43 12.07 12.10
N HIS A 243 -26.29 11.39 12.32
CA HIS A 243 -25.44 10.91 11.23
C HIS A 243 -26.05 9.68 10.53
N TYR A 244 -26.62 8.76 11.32
CA TYR A 244 -27.34 7.61 10.77
C TYR A 244 -28.58 8.02 9.98
N ARG A 245 -29.29 9.07 10.44
CA ARG A 245 -30.42 9.63 9.73
C ARG A 245 -30.04 10.20 8.36
N LEU A 246 -28.96 10.98 8.28
CA LEU A 246 -28.48 11.51 7.00
C LEU A 246 -28.15 10.41 5.97
N LEU A 247 -27.53 9.31 6.41
CA LEU A 247 -27.21 8.19 5.54
C LEU A 247 -28.47 7.41 5.10
N ALA A 248 -29.43 7.22 6.00
CA ALA A 248 -30.71 6.58 5.70
C ALA A 248 -31.53 7.44 4.71
N GLU A 249 -31.55 8.76 4.89
CA GLU A 249 -32.20 9.71 3.97
C GLU A 249 -31.52 9.71 2.59
N GLU A 250 -30.18 9.64 2.51
CA GLU A 250 -29.49 9.56 1.21
C GLU A 250 -29.78 8.24 0.47
N ALA A 251 -29.77 7.12 1.19
CA ALA A 251 -30.09 5.80 0.63
C ALA A 251 -31.55 5.72 0.16
N ALA A 252 -32.48 6.20 0.99
CA ALA A 252 -33.89 6.33 0.64
C ALA A 252 -34.07 7.24 -0.58
N GLY A 253 -33.37 8.37 -0.63
CA GLY A 253 -33.41 9.29 -1.77
C GLY A 253 -32.93 8.70 -3.09
N ARG A 254 -32.03 7.72 -3.08
CA ARG A 254 -31.62 6.99 -4.30
C ARG A 254 -32.70 6.02 -4.77
N LEU A 255 -33.36 5.33 -3.84
CA LEU A 255 -34.47 4.41 -4.15
C LEU A 255 -35.69 5.16 -4.67
N VAL A 256 -36.13 6.18 -3.95
CA VAL A 256 -37.28 7.02 -4.30
C VAL A 256 -37.10 7.67 -5.69
N ARG A 257 -35.89 8.17 -6.02
CA ARG A 257 -35.59 8.66 -7.38
C ARG A 257 -35.67 7.59 -8.46
N LYS A 258 -35.26 6.35 -8.15
CA LYS A 258 -35.33 5.22 -9.08
C LYS A 258 -36.78 4.78 -9.30
N GLU A 259 -37.57 4.71 -8.24
CA GLU A 259 -39.00 4.43 -8.28
C GLU A 259 -39.71 5.47 -9.15
N ARG A 260 -39.50 6.76 -8.87
CA ARG A 260 -40.07 7.86 -9.66
C ARG A 260 -39.75 7.75 -11.15
N ALA A 261 -38.48 7.51 -11.49
CA ALA A 261 -38.05 7.38 -12.87
C ALA A 261 -38.68 6.18 -13.57
N ALA A 262 -38.88 5.06 -12.86
CA ALA A 262 -39.55 3.87 -13.40
C ALA A 262 -41.04 4.13 -13.62
N ILE A 263 -41.74 4.67 -12.62
CA ILE A 263 -43.17 4.97 -12.69
C ILE A 263 -43.47 6.04 -13.74
N SER A 264 -42.66 7.11 -13.83
CA SER A 264 -42.84 8.14 -14.85
C SER A 264 -42.74 7.56 -16.27
N ARG A 265 -41.80 6.64 -16.52
CA ARG A 265 -41.68 5.94 -17.81
C ARG A 265 -42.85 5.02 -18.10
N MET A 266 -43.40 4.36 -17.09
CA MET A 266 -44.57 3.49 -17.23
C MET A 266 -45.81 4.32 -17.58
N ILE A 267 -45.96 5.50 -16.98
CA ILE A 267 -47.02 6.47 -17.30
C ILE A 267 -46.86 6.96 -18.75
N GLU A 268 -45.66 7.38 -19.17
CA GLU A 268 -45.39 7.82 -20.56
C GLU A 268 -45.74 6.74 -21.60
N LYS A 269 -45.56 5.47 -21.26
CA LYS A 269 -45.85 4.33 -22.12
C LYS A 269 -47.27 3.78 -22.00
N ALA A 270 -48.10 4.38 -21.14
CA ALA A 270 -49.44 3.89 -20.79
C ALA A 270 -49.44 2.40 -20.37
N GLU A 271 -48.41 1.98 -19.64
CA GLU A 271 -48.33 0.63 -19.06
C GLU A 271 -49.40 0.50 -17.94
N GLY A 272 -50.14 -0.61 -17.95
CA GLY A 272 -51.28 -0.81 -17.04
C GLY A 272 -50.88 -1.19 -15.60
N GLU A 273 -51.87 -1.32 -14.73
CA GLU A 273 -51.73 -1.65 -13.30
C GLU A 273 -50.80 -2.85 -13.03
N THR A 274 -50.86 -3.88 -13.88
CA THR A 274 -50.04 -5.08 -13.77
C THR A 274 -48.53 -4.77 -13.79
N ALA A 275 -48.09 -3.81 -14.59
CA ALA A 275 -46.68 -3.44 -14.72
C ALA A 275 -46.14 -2.76 -13.45
N VAL A 276 -46.96 -1.92 -12.81
CA VAL A 276 -46.62 -1.25 -11.54
C VAL A 276 -46.46 -2.28 -10.41
N ARG A 277 -47.38 -3.25 -10.33
CA ARG A 277 -47.31 -4.33 -9.33
C ARG A 277 -46.09 -5.23 -9.53
N GLU A 278 -45.77 -5.59 -10.78
CA GLU A 278 -44.60 -6.41 -11.10
C GLU A 278 -43.28 -5.67 -10.81
N PHE A 279 -43.22 -4.37 -11.07
CA PHE A 279 -42.07 -3.54 -10.71
C PHE A 279 -41.81 -3.58 -9.22
N TYR A 280 -42.81 -3.27 -8.39
CA TYR A 280 -42.64 -3.20 -6.94
C TYR A 280 -42.37 -4.57 -6.30
N ALA A 281 -42.94 -5.66 -6.82
CA ALA A 281 -42.64 -7.02 -6.38
C ALA A 281 -41.15 -7.39 -6.60
N ASN A 282 -40.58 -6.98 -7.74
CA ASN A 282 -39.14 -7.16 -8.00
C ASN A 282 -38.28 -6.14 -7.22
N HIS A 283 -38.85 -4.98 -6.87
CA HIS A 283 -38.16 -3.91 -6.15
C HIS A 283 -38.00 -4.20 -4.65
N THR A 284 -38.90 -4.96 -4.04
CA THR A 284 -38.91 -5.27 -2.60
C THR A 284 -37.55 -5.77 -2.09
N GLY A 285 -36.91 -6.71 -2.79
CA GLY A 285 -35.60 -7.24 -2.39
C GLY A 285 -34.51 -6.17 -2.38
N LEU A 286 -34.55 -5.24 -3.34
CA LEU A 286 -33.62 -4.13 -3.43
C LEU A 286 -33.85 -3.12 -2.29
N VAL A 287 -35.11 -2.82 -1.96
CA VAL A 287 -35.47 -1.94 -0.83
C VAL A 287 -34.99 -2.54 0.49
N ALA A 288 -35.29 -3.82 0.75
CA ALA A 288 -34.86 -4.53 1.95
C ALA A 288 -33.33 -4.53 2.10
N GLN A 289 -32.60 -4.82 1.03
CA GLN A 289 -31.14 -4.88 1.06
C GLN A 289 -30.49 -3.49 1.24
N THR A 290 -31.04 -2.48 0.57
CA THR A 290 -30.48 -1.12 0.56
C THR A 290 -30.77 -0.39 1.86
N MET A 291 -32.00 -0.48 2.37
CA MET A 291 -32.42 0.14 3.64
C MET A 291 -32.09 -0.73 4.86
N ARG A 292 -31.64 -1.97 4.66
CA ARG A 292 -31.32 -2.94 5.73
C ARG A 292 -32.51 -3.22 6.67
N ILE A 293 -33.72 -3.15 6.14
CA ILE A 293 -34.96 -3.45 6.86
C ILE A 293 -35.41 -4.89 6.62
N PRO A 294 -36.20 -5.50 7.53
CA PRO A 294 -36.79 -6.82 7.30
C PRO A 294 -37.61 -6.84 6.00
N VAL A 295 -37.56 -7.97 5.28
CA VAL A 295 -38.24 -8.14 3.97
C VAL A 295 -39.74 -7.85 4.09
N GLN A 296 -40.37 -8.22 5.19
CA GLN A 296 -41.78 -7.93 5.45
C GLN A 296 -42.07 -6.41 5.49
N VAL A 297 -41.21 -5.62 6.15
CA VAL A 297 -41.37 -4.16 6.25
C VAL A 297 -41.14 -3.51 4.89
N ALA A 298 -40.19 -4.02 4.10
CA ALA A 298 -39.98 -3.57 2.73
C ALA A 298 -41.17 -3.89 1.81
N GLN A 299 -41.82 -5.03 2.02
CA GLN A 299 -43.03 -5.43 1.28
C GLN A 299 -44.20 -4.51 1.61
N ASP A 300 -44.44 -4.22 2.89
CA ASP A 300 -45.49 -3.30 3.32
C ASP A 300 -45.28 -1.89 2.74
N TYR A 301 -44.02 -1.40 2.70
CA TYR A 301 -43.68 -0.14 2.02
C TYR A 301 -43.98 -0.19 0.52
N CYS A 302 -43.57 -1.25 -0.18
CA CYS A 302 -43.80 -1.39 -1.62
C CYS A 302 -45.29 -1.46 -1.94
N ASP A 303 -46.08 -2.17 -1.13
CA ASP A 303 -47.53 -2.27 -1.29
C ASP A 303 -48.20 -0.90 -1.10
N GLN A 304 -47.73 -0.10 -0.13
CA GLN A 304 -48.18 1.29 0.03
C GLN A 304 -47.83 2.16 -1.19
N GLN A 305 -46.63 1.98 -1.78
CA GLN A 305 -46.25 2.72 -2.98
C GLN A 305 -47.07 2.33 -4.21
N VAL A 306 -47.40 1.04 -4.36
CA VAL A 306 -48.32 0.55 -5.40
C VAL A 306 -49.68 1.22 -5.26
N MET A 307 -50.22 1.25 -4.04
CA MET A 307 -51.52 1.89 -3.78
C MET A 307 -51.46 3.40 -4.06
N ALA A 308 -50.39 4.09 -3.66
CA ALA A 308 -50.19 5.50 -3.95
C ALA A 308 -50.12 5.77 -5.46
N ALA A 309 -49.35 4.97 -6.21
CA ALA A 309 -49.17 5.14 -7.65
C ALA A 309 -50.47 4.89 -8.45
N LEU A 310 -51.33 3.96 -8.01
CA LEU A 310 -52.54 3.59 -8.73
C LEU A 310 -53.77 4.44 -8.37
N PHE A 311 -53.89 4.87 -7.12
CA PHE A 311 -55.12 5.50 -6.62
C PHE A 311 -55.00 7.02 -6.41
N ALA A 312 -53.80 7.57 -6.21
CA ALA A 312 -53.65 9.00 -5.93
C ALA A 312 -53.60 9.87 -7.20
N GLY A 313 -53.33 9.31 -8.39
CA GLY A 313 -53.24 10.04 -9.67
C GLY A 313 -52.09 11.06 -9.77
N GLU A 314 -51.48 11.39 -8.64
CA GLU A 314 -50.29 12.19 -8.45
C GLU A 314 -49.40 11.35 -7.55
N TRP A 315 -48.20 10.97 -8.01
CA TRP A 315 -47.15 10.73 -7.05
C TRP A 315 -46.96 12.08 -6.37
N PRO A 316 -47.21 12.22 -5.06
CA PRO A 316 -47.20 13.54 -4.46
C PRO A 316 -45.81 14.13 -4.69
N ASP A 317 -45.74 15.39 -5.13
CA ASP A 317 -44.51 16.19 -5.33
C ASP A 317 -43.59 16.28 -4.09
N ASN A 318 -43.88 15.48 -3.06
CA ASN A 318 -43.21 15.40 -1.79
C ASN A 318 -42.30 14.16 -1.72
N ASP A 319 -41.37 14.05 -2.69
CA ASP A 319 -40.26 13.08 -2.71
C ASP A 319 -39.60 13.00 -1.32
N GLN A 320 -39.49 14.16 -0.66
CA GLN A 320 -38.91 14.33 0.65
C GLN A 320 -39.67 13.58 1.76
N ALA A 321 -41.01 13.63 1.79
CA ALA A 321 -41.80 12.93 2.80
C ALA A 321 -41.73 11.40 2.66
N THR A 322 -41.59 10.88 1.43
CA THR A 322 -41.39 9.45 1.21
C THR A 322 -39.96 9.02 1.55
N ILE A 323 -38.97 9.88 1.30
CA ILE A 323 -37.58 9.67 1.75
C ILE A 323 -37.51 9.61 3.27
N GLU A 324 -38.12 10.56 3.96
CA GLU A 324 -38.14 10.62 5.42
C GLU A 324 -38.82 9.40 6.02
N ARG A 325 -40.00 9.02 5.50
CA ARG A 325 -40.73 7.82 5.96
C ARG A 325 -39.91 6.54 5.77
N LEU A 326 -39.26 6.38 4.62
CA LEU A 326 -38.43 5.20 4.33
C LEU A 326 -37.15 5.19 5.18
N ALA A 327 -36.57 6.37 5.45
CA ALA A 327 -35.44 6.51 6.36
C ALA A 327 -35.84 6.16 7.81
N ASP A 328 -37.02 6.60 8.27
CA ASP A 328 -37.54 6.28 9.60
C ASP A 328 -37.74 4.77 9.79
N LEU A 329 -38.20 4.04 8.76
CA LEU A 329 -38.31 2.57 8.79
C LEU A 329 -36.95 1.86 8.98
N ALA A 330 -35.85 2.46 8.53
CA ALA A 330 -34.50 1.90 8.66
C ALA A 330 -33.82 2.22 9.97
N ILE A 331 -34.15 3.36 10.57
CA ILE A 331 -33.56 3.80 11.85
C ILE A 331 -34.24 3.11 13.02
N GLY A 332 -35.55 2.80 12.90
CA GLY A 332 -36.37 2.29 13.98
C GLY A 332 -36.53 3.32 15.11
N GLU A 333 -37.66 3.33 15.82
CA GLU A 333 -37.69 3.99 17.12
C GLU A 333 -36.71 3.24 18.05
N ILE A 334 -35.52 3.82 18.23
CA ILE A 334 -34.46 3.36 19.17
C ILE A 334 -34.90 3.61 20.61
#